data_AF-A0A1F4VS14-F1
#
_entry.id   AF-A0A1F4VS14-F1
#
_cell.length_a   1.000
_cell.length_b   1.000
_cell.length_c   1.000
_cell.angle_alpha   90.00
_cell.angle_beta   90.00
_cell.angle_gamma   90.00
#
_symmetry.space_group_name_H-M   'P 1'
#
loop_
_entity.id
_entity.type
_entity.pdbx_description
1 polymer ?
#
loop_
_entity_poly.entity_id
_entity_poly.type
_entity_poly.pdbx_seq_one_letter_code
_entity_poly.pdbx_strand_id
1 'polypeptide(L)'
;MASDPKQNIKSILDVIDYDGDKEAFAEELLTLVQKQALADLLTTLPVEKQDLISKEASDDENGLSKLDSHFNTDQKAEAIKKASESVMKQYLEEITPTLSDSQLTNLESLFAPQPDNNTVQK
;
A
#
# COMPACT_ATOMS: atom_id res chain seq x y z
N MET A 1 -5.63 8.60 -12.40
CA MET A 1 -6.30 7.29 -12.32
C MET A 1 -7.17 7.26 -11.07
N ALA A 2 -8.38 6.74 -11.15
CA ALA A 2 -9.34 6.73 -10.04
C ALA A 2 -8.86 5.78 -8.91
N SER A 3 -8.17 6.38 -7.95
CA SER A 3 -8.09 6.21 -6.49
C SER A 3 -8.50 4.91 -5.76
N ASP A 4 -8.62 3.75 -6.41
CA ASP A 4 -8.82 2.48 -5.71
C ASP A 4 -7.50 1.70 -5.59
N PRO A 5 -6.91 1.60 -4.39
CA PRO A 5 -5.62 0.94 -4.21
C PRO A 5 -5.69 -0.57 -4.51
N LYS A 6 -6.84 -1.22 -4.32
CA LYS A 6 -7.04 -2.64 -4.68
C LYS A 6 -6.92 -2.83 -6.20
N GLN A 7 -7.52 -1.94 -7.00
CA GLN A 7 -7.41 -1.99 -8.47
C GLN A 7 -5.98 -1.77 -8.97
N ASN A 8 -5.22 -0.87 -8.34
CA ASN A 8 -3.83 -0.64 -8.70
C ASN A 8 -2.98 -1.90 -8.44
N ILE A 9 -3.18 -2.56 -7.29
CA ILE A 9 -2.50 -3.82 -6.98
C ILE A 9 -2.85 -4.88 -8.02
N LYS A 10 -4.14 -5.04 -8.34
CA LYS A 10 -4.59 -6.00 -9.36
C LYS A 10 -3.97 -5.73 -10.74
N SER A 11 -3.85 -4.46 -11.13
CA SER A 11 -3.21 -4.09 -12.40
C SER A 11 -1.73 -4.48 -12.46
N ILE A 12 -1.02 -4.36 -11.34
CA ILE A 12 0.37 -4.83 -11.22
C ILE A 12 0.41 -6.36 -11.35
N LEU A 13 -0.49 -7.07 -10.64
CA LEU A 13 -0.59 -8.54 -10.71
C LEU A 13 -0.92 -9.04 -12.12
N ASP A 14 -1.74 -8.30 -12.87
CA ASP A 14 -2.02 -8.59 -14.28
C ASP A 14 -0.77 -8.45 -15.14
N VAL A 15 0.02 -7.38 -14.95
CA VAL A 15 1.23 -7.10 -15.74
C VAL A 15 2.34 -8.13 -15.53
N ILE A 16 2.44 -8.69 -14.33
CA ILE A 16 3.43 -9.73 -14.01
C ILE A 16 2.90 -11.15 -14.28
N ASP A 17 1.74 -11.27 -14.92
CA ASP A 17 1.07 -12.54 -15.21
C ASP A 17 0.89 -13.44 -13.97
N TYR A 18 0.52 -12.84 -12.82
CA TYR A 18 0.26 -13.61 -11.60
C TYR A 18 -0.89 -14.60 -11.83
N ASP A 19 -0.61 -15.88 -11.59
CA ASP A 19 -1.51 -17.01 -11.83
C ASP A 19 -2.50 -17.28 -10.67
N GLY A 20 -2.21 -16.74 -9.48
CA GLY A 20 -3.02 -16.97 -8.29
C GLY A 20 -4.25 -16.07 -8.14
N ASP A 21 -4.85 -16.11 -6.95
CA ASP A 21 -6.03 -15.30 -6.63
C ASP A 21 -5.65 -13.83 -6.38
N LYS A 22 -5.89 -13.01 -7.39
CA LYS A 22 -5.61 -11.56 -7.37
C LYS A 22 -6.46 -10.79 -6.36
N GLU A 23 -7.65 -11.28 -6.04
CA GLU A 23 -8.51 -10.62 -5.05
C GLU A 23 -7.99 -10.87 -3.64
N ALA A 24 -7.69 -12.13 -3.32
CA ALA A 24 -7.12 -12.51 -2.04
C ALA A 24 -5.77 -11.81 -1.81
N PHE A 25 -4.89 -11.81 -2.81
CA PHE A 25 -3.60 -11.12 -2.70
C PHE A 25 -3.77 -9.62 -2.42
N ALA A 26 -4.67 -8.95 -3.15
CA ALA A 26 -4.88 -7.52 -2.96
C ALA A 26 -5.47 -7.20 -1.58
N GLU A 27 -6.32 -8.07 -1.04
CA GLU A 27 -6.84 -7.94 0.34
C GLU A 27 -5.72 -8.12 1.37
N GLU A 28 -4.92 -9.17 1.25
CA GLU A 28 -3.81 -9.45 2.16
C GLU A 28 -2.76 -8.32 2.14
N LEU A 29 -2.43 -7.80 0.95
CA LEU A 29 -1.49 -6.69 0.82
C LEU A 29 -2.04 -5.41 1.46
N LEU A 30 -3.33 -5.12 1.31
CA LEU A 30 -3.97 -3.98 1.97
C LEU A 30 -3.99 -4.14 3.49
N THR A 31 -4.27 -5.34 3.99
CA THR A 31 -4.15 -5.63 5.43
C THR A 31 -2.73 -5.46 5.93
N LEU A 32 -1.72 -5.87 5.15
CA LEU A 32 -0.30 -5.67 5.50
C LEU A 32 0.05 -4.18 5.59
N VAL A 33 -0.41 -3.37 4.62
CA VAL A 33 -0.25 -1.92 4.63
C VAL A 33 -0.87 -1.31 5.89
N GLN A 34 -2.09 -1.72 6.25
CA GLN A 34 -2.75 -1.22 7.47
C GLN A 34 -1.98 -1.60 8.74
N LYS A 35 -1.47 -2.82 8.82
CA LYS A 35 -0.64 -3.28 9.96
C LYS A 35 0.67 -2.49 10.06
N GLN A 36 1.33 -2.24 8.94
CA GLN A 36 2.55 -1.42 8.91
C GLN A 36 2.25 0.02 9.31
N ALA A 37 1.17 0.62 8.79
CA ALA A 37 0.76 1.98 9.16
C ALA A 37 0.45 2.09 10.66
N LEU A 38 -0.23 1.08 11.22
CA LEU A 38 -0.48 0.99 12.67
C LEU A 38 0.83 0.91 13.46
N ALA A 39 1.76 0.03 13.05
CA ALA A 39 3.06 -0.08 13.69
C ALA A 39 3.84 1.23 13.65
N ASP A 40 3.88 1.90 12.49
CA ASP A 40 4.55 3.19 12.32
C ASP A 40 3.94 4.25 13.24
N LEU A 41 2.60 4.35 13.30
CA LEU A 41 1.92 5.26 14.22
C LEU A 41 2.24 4.95 15.68
N LEU A 42 2.20 3.67 16.09
CA LEU A 42 2.51 3.26 17.46
C LEU A 42 3.93 3.68 17.86
N THR A 43 4.93 3.56 16.98
CA THR A 43 6.31 3.97 17.30
C THR A 43 6.46 5.47 17.59
N THR A 44 5.52 6.30 17.14
CA THR A 44 5.52 7.74 17.43
C THR A 44 5.02 8.07 18.84
N LEU A 45 4.35 7.12 19.51
CA LEU A 45 3.84 7.30 20.87
C LEU A 45 4.93 7.00 21.91
N PRO A 46 4.82 7.58 23.12
CA PRO A 46 5.64 7.16 24.25
C PRO A 46 5.48 5.67 24.54
N VAL A 47 6.57 4.99 24.93
CA VAL A 47 6.61 3.54 25.20
C VAL A 47 5.47 3.07 26.13
N GLU A 48 5.15 3.87 27.15
CA GLU A 48 4.07 3.59 28.09
C GLU A 48 2.67 3.49 27.45
N LYS A 49 2.47 4.17 26.31
CA LYS A 49 1.22 4.11 25.53
C LYS A 49 1.27 3.04 24.44
N GLN A 50 2.46 2.61 24.01
CA GLN A 50 2.63 1.59 22.97
C GLN A 50 2.06 0.24 23.41
N ASP A 51 2.36 -0.21 24.63
CA ASP A 51 1.88 -1.49 25.16
C ASP A 51 0.35 -1.53 25.32
N LEU A 52 -0.24 -0.40 25.75
CA LEU A 52 -1.67 -0.30 26.02
C LEU A 52 -2.47 -0.35 24.71
N ILE A 53 -2.00 0.39 23.71
CA ILE A 53 -2.68 0.47 22.41
C ILE A 53 -2.37 -0.74 21.53
N SER A 54 -1.18 -1.37 21.66
CA SER A 54 -0.87 -2.62 20.96
C SER A 54 -1.81 -3.75 21.37
N LYS A 55 -2.19 -3.81 22.66
CA LYS A 55 -3.22 -4.74 23.14
C LYS A 55 -4.60 -4.43 22.55
N GLU A 56 -5.01 -3.16 22.55
CA GLU A 56 -6.32 -2.75 22.03
C GLU A 56 -6.46 -2.91 20.51
N ALA A 57 -5.37 -2.75 19.76
CA ALA A 57 -5.36 -2.88 18.30
C ALA A 57 -5.27 -4.33 17.81
N SER A 58 -4.88 -5.28 18.68
CA SER A 58 -4.82 -6.71 18.33
C SER A 58 -6.19 -7.39 18.33
N ASP A 59 -7.19 -6.79 18.97
CA ASP A 59 -8.56 -7.33 19.11
C ASP A 59 -9.52 -6.91 17.97
N ASP A 60 -9.11 -6.04 17.05
CA ASP A 60 -9.96 -5.49 15.99
C ASP A 60 -9.33 -5.67 14.60
N GLU A 61 -10.09 -6.21 13.64
CA GLU A 61 -9.65 -6.39 12.25
C GLU A 61 -9.26 -5.06 11.57
N ASN A 62 -9.77 -3.92 12.07
CA ASN A 62 -9.46 -2.57 11.61
C ASN A 62 -8.83 -1.72 12.73
N GLY A 63 -7.75 -2.23 13.35
CA GLY A 63 -7.03 -1.60 14.48
C GLY A 63 -6.69 -0.10 14.34
N LEU A 64 -6.70 0.47 13.14
CA LEU A 64 -6.58 1.92 12.88
C LEU A 64 -7.73 2.76 13.45
N SER A 65 -8.92 2.21 13.60
CA SER A 65 -10.08 2.92 14.17
C SER A 65 -9.94 3.17 15.67
N LYS A 66 -9.22 2.30 16.38
CA LYS A 66 -8.89 2.49 17.82
C LYS A 66 -7.90 3.62 18.06
N LEU A 67 -7.19 4.05 17.01
CA LEU A 67 -6.26 5.17 17.05
C LEU A 67 -6.92 6.54 16.87
N ASP A 68 -8.24 6.61 16.64
CA ASP A 68 -8.96 7.87 16.42
C ASP A 68 -8.83 8.87 17.58
N SER A 69 -8.61 8.38 18.80
CA SER A 69 -8.38 9.19 20.01
C SER A 69 -6.95 9.74 20.12
N HIS A 70 -6.02 9.25 19.30
CA HIS A 70 -4.59 9.55 19.39
C HIS A 70 -4.03 10.22 18.14
N PHE A 71 -4.62 9.93 16.98
CA PHE A 71 -4.17 10.41 15.69
C PHE A 71 -5.34 10.95 14.87
N ASN A 72 -5.14 12.11 14.26
CA ASN A 72 -6.13 12.68 13.38
C ASN A 72 -6.15 11.96 12.01
N THR A 73 -7.15 12.27 11.19
CA THR A 73 -7.32 11.69 9.85
C THR A 73 -6.09 11.87 8.96
N ASP A 74 -5.44 13.03 9.00
CA ASP A 74 -4.28 13.33 8.16
C ASP A 74 -3.05 12.50 8.57
N GLN A 75 -2.80 12.34 9.86
CA GLN A 75 -1.72 11.52 10.39
C GLN A 75 -1.90 10.04 10.00
N LYS A 76 -3.13 9.54 10.08
CA LYS A 76 -3.47 8.18 9.63
C LYS A 76 -3.31 8.03 8.12
N ALA A 77 -3.78 9.01 7.34
CA ALA A 77 -3.62 8.99 5.89
C ALA A 77 -2.15 9.03 5.47
N GLU A 78 -1.33 9.85 6.15
CA GLU A 78 0.12 9.91 5.92
C GLU A 78 0.82 8.59 6.27
N ALA A 79 0.46 7.97 7.41
CA ALA A 79 0.99 6.67 7.79
C ALA A 79 0.60 5.57 6.79
N ILE A 80 -0.66 5.52 6.35
CA ILE A 80 -1.12 4.59 5.31
C ILE A 80 -0.36 4.82 3.99
N LYS A 81 -0.16 6.08 3.60
CA LYS A 81 0.60 6.43 2.39
C LYS A 81 2.05 5.92 2.48
N LYS A 82 2.75 6.23 3.58
CA LYS A 82 4.13 5.78 3.81
C LYS A 82 4.25 4.26 3.86
N ALA A 83 3.33 3.60 4.56
CA ALA A 83 3.26 2.15 4.63
C ALA A 83 3.01 1.54 3.25
N SER A 84 2.10 2.13 2.46
CA SER A 84 1.81 1.69 1.08
C SER A 84 3.05 1.80 0.19
N GLU A 85 3.75 2.93 0.24
CA GLU A 85 4.99 3.15 -0.52
C GLU A 85 6.07 2.16 -0.11
N SER A 86 6.23 1.91 1.19
CA SER A 86 7.23 0.97 1.72
C SER A 86 6.93 -0.49 1.33
N VAL A 87 5.71 -0.95 1.59
CA VAL A 87 5.28 -2.33 1.26
C VAL A 87 5.33 -2.58 -0.24
N MET A 88 4.83 -1.63 -1.04
CA MET A 88 4.86 -1.77 -2.50
C MET A 88 6.29 -1.77 -3.02
N LYS A 89 7.17 -0.90 -2.49
CA LYS A 89 8.58 -0.88 -2.86
C LYS A 89 9.25 -2.23 -2.55
N GLN A 90 9.06 -2.77 -1.35
CA GLN A 90 9.62 -4.07 -0.97
C GLN A 90 9.12 -5.18 -1.88
N TYR A 91 7.81 -5.23 -2.13
CA TYR A 91 7.22 -6.19 -3.05
C TYR A 91 7.85 -6.10 -4.45
N LEU A 92 7.95 -4.89 -5.01
CA LEU A 92 8.56 -4.67 -6.32
C LEU A 92 10.02 -5.09 -6.34
N GLU A 93 10.82 -4.73 -5.32
CA GLU A 93 12.23 -5.12 -5.20
C GLU A 93 12.40 -6.65 -5.14
N GLU A 94 11.48 -7.37 -4.49
CA GLU A 94 11.50 -8.82 -4.39
C GLU A 94 11.09 -9.53 -5.68
N ILE A 95 10.08 -9.02 -6.40
CA ILE A 95 9.61 -9.67 -7.63
C ILE A 95 10.43 -9.30 -8.86
N THR A 96 11.00 -8.09 -8.91
CA THR A 96 11.77 -7.60 -10.07
C THR A 96 12.79 -8.61 -10.62
N PRO A 97 13.62 -9.29 -9.79
CA PRO A 97 14.58 -10.29 -10.30
C PRO A 97 13.93 -11.56 -10.88
N THR A 98 12.64 -11.77 -10.65
CA THR A 98 11.86 -12.91 -11.18
C THR A 98 11.12 -12.58 -12.47
N LEU A 99 11.02 -11.30 -12.83
CA LEU A 99 10.30 -10.85 -14.01
C LEU A 99 11.14 -11.04 -15.28
N SER A 100 10.46 -11.34 -16.37
CA SER A 100 11.04 -11.24 -17.71
C SER A 100 11.21 -9.78 -18.15
N ASP A 101 12.11 -9.51 -19.11
CA ASP A 101 12.34 -8.17 -19.65
C ASP A 101 11.04 -7.52 -20.17
N SER A 102 10.13 -8.31 -20.74
CA SER A 102 8.83 -7.83 -21.22
C SER A 102 7.89 -7.42 -20.09
N GLN A 103 7.83 -8.21 -19.01
CA GLN A 103 7.03 -7.88 -17.83
C GLN A 103 7.59 -6.65 -17.11
N LEU A 104 8.91 -6.53 -17.03
CA LEU A 104 9.60 -5.39 -16.43
C LEU A 104 9.32 -4.09 -17.23
N THR A 105 9.37 -4.16 -18.56
CA THR A 105 9.01 -3.03 -19.45
C THR A 105 7.55 -2.60 -19.29
N ASN A 106 6.62 -3.56 -19.17
CA ASN A 106 5.21 -3.27 -18.96
C ASN A 106 4.95 -2.66 -17.58
N LEU A 107 5.68 -3.13 -16.56
CA LEU A 107 5.62 -2.60 -15.21
C LEU A 107 6.13 -1.16 -15.15
N GLU A 108 7.26 -0.86 -15.78
CA GLU A 108 7.78 0.50 -15.93
C GLU A 108 6.78 1.42 -16.65
N SER A 109 6.08 0.89 -17.67
CA SER A 109 5.06 1.64 -18.41
C SER A 109 3.81 1.98 -17.57
N LEU A 110 3.48 1.18 -16.55
CA LEU A 110 2.42 1.51 -15.59
C LEU A 110 2.80 2.71 -14.70
N PHE A 111 4.08 2.85 -14.36
CA PHE A 111 4.59 3.92 -13.50
C PHE A 111 5.14 5.12 -14.26
N ALA A 112 5.33 4.99 -15.58
CA ALA A 112 5.75 6.09 -16.42
C ALA A 112 4.70 7.22 -16.36
N PRO A 113 5.12 8.49 -16.19
CA PRO A 113 4.20 9.60 -16.32
C PRO A 113 3.58 9.54 -17.72
N GLN A 114 2.27 9.33 -17.80
CA GLN A 114 1.61 9.35 -19.10
C GLN A 114 1.88 10.72 -19.73
N PRO A 115 2.32 10.79 -21.00
CA PRO A 115 2.39 12.07 -21.68
C PRO A 115 0.96 12.63 -21.68
N ASP A 116 0.76 13.77 -21.01
CA ASP A 116 -0.46 14.56 -21.10
C ASP A 116 -0.75 14.80 -22.57
N ASN A 117 -1.67 14.01 -23.13
CA ASN A 117 -2.12 14.17 -24.50
C ASN A 117 -3.12 15.33 -24.54
N ASN A 118 -2.67 16.52 -24.13
CA ASN A 118 -3.37 17.77 -24.27
C ASN A 118 -2.57 18.71 -25.18
N THR A 119 -2.26 18.23 -26.39
CA THR A 119 -1.88 19.08 -27.51
C THR A 119 -2.94 18.94 -28.60
N VAL A 120 -4.13 19.49 -28.34
CA VAL A 120 -5.08 19.80 -29.40
C VAL A 120 -4.88 21.26 -29.80
N GLN A 121 -4.06 21.42 -30.83
CA GLN A 121 -4.13 22.40 -31.92
C GLN A 121 -4.82 23.75 -31.67
N LYS A 122 -4.06 24.83 -31.85
CA LYS A 122 -4.48 25.99 -32.65
C LYS A 122 -3.32 26.52 -33.47
#